data_AF-A0AAV4TJU2-F1
#
_entry.id   AF-A0AAV4TJU2-F1
#
_cell.length_a   1.000
_cell.length_b   1.000
_cell.length_c   1.000
_cell.angle_alpha   90.00
_cell.angle_beta   90.00
_cell.angle_gamma   90.00
#
_symmetry.space_group_name_H-M   'P 1'
#
loop_
_entity.id
_entity.type
_entity.pdbx_description
1 polymer ?
#
loop_
_entity_poly.entity_id
_entity_poly.type
_entity_poly.pdbx_seq_one_letter_code
_entity_poly.pdbx_strand_id
1 'polypeptide(L)'
;MIGGLHGDLFHQERLLLNLVDVKMKLIRSKPEFCLQGDAGYKVVLEKINLLVRKVRVSPGVILGHAKALENDKAKYPLNRVLCKVYSVPKRSMLFVQDNIFVAQIPKRIIVGCVD
;
A
#
# COMPACT_ATOMS: atom_id res chain seq x y z
N MET A 1 19.72 -2.35 0.84
CA MET A 1 18.81 -1.19 0.97
C MET A 1 17.71 -1.54 1.97
N ILE A 2 17.49 -0.72 2.98
CA ILE A 2 16.40 -0.89 3.96
C ILE A 2 15.44 0.27 3.74
N GLY A 3 14.16 -0.03 3.53
CA GLY A 3 13.12 0.97 3.27
C GLY A 3 11.79 0.54 3.87
N GLY A 4 10.93 1.53 4.10
CA GLY A 4 9.56 1.28 4.54
C GLY A 4 8.74 0.58 3.44
N LEU A 5 7.79 -0.25 3.85
CA LEU A 5 6.88 -0.86 2.89
C LEU A 5 5.82 0.16 2.46
N HIS A 6 5.80 0.53 1.18
CA HIS A 6 4.79 1.41 0.63
C HIS A 6 3.47 0.65 0.42
N GLY A 7 2.62 0.67 1.43
CA GLY A 7 1.24 0.17 1.35
C GLY A 7 0.29 1.07 2.11
N ASP A 8 -0.94 1.20 1.63
CA ASP A 8 -1.93 2.16 2.16
C ASP A 8 -2.13 2.04 3.68
N LEU A 9 -2.10 0.82 4.22
CA LEU A 9 -2.25 0.56 5.66
C LEU A 9 -1.06 1.01 6.51
N PHE A 10 0.14 1.12 5.93
CA PHE A 10 1.38 1.46 6.65
C PHE A 10 1.67 2.96 6.66
N HIS A 11 0.88 3.76 5.94
CA HIS A 11 1.00 5.23 5.92
C HIS A 11 0.16 5.95 6.99
N GLN A 12 -0.53 5.22 7.88
CA GLN A 12 -1.23 5.80 9.03
C GLN A 12 -0.35 5.79 10.29
N GLU A 13 -0.66 6.69 11.22
CA GLU A 13 0.06 6.83 12.49
C GLU A 13 -0.36 5.80 13.55
N ARG A 14 -1.41 5.02 13.29
CA ARG A 14 -1.96 4.05 14.25
C ARG A 14 -1.17 2.74 14.22
N LEU A 15 -0.73 2.30 15.39
CA LEU A 15 -0.16 0.97 15.59
C LEU A 15 -1.25 -0.09 15.56
N LEU A 16 -0.89 -1.29 15.12
CA LEU A 16 -1.78 -2.44 15.16
C LEU A 16 -1.95 -2.95 16.59
N LEU A 17 -3.18 -3.33 16.92
CA LEU A 17 -3.50 -3.98 18.19
C LEU A 17 -2.80 -5.34 18.29
N ASN A 18 -2.56 -5.76 19.53
CA ASN A 18 -2.01 -7.08 19.81
C ASN A 18 -3.03 -8.18 19.42
N LEU A 19 -2.53 -9.36 19.08
CA LEU A 19 -3.35 -10.52 18.68
C LEU A 19 -4.18 -10.31 17.40
N VAL A 20 -3.72 -9.43 16.50
CA VAL A 20 -4.29 -9.28 15.16
C VAL A 20 -3.35 -9.90 14.13
N ASP A 21 -3.87 -10.87 13.37
CA ASP A 21 -3.11 -11.50 12.29
C ASP A 21 -3.09 -10.60 11.04
N VAL A 22 -1.89 -10.34 10.51
CA VAL A 22 -1.69 -9.60 9.27
C VAL A 22 -0.99 -10.49 8.25
N LYS A 23 -1.65 -10.72 7.12
CA LYS A 23 -1.10 -11.48 6.00
C LYS A 23 -0.68 -10.52 4.89
N MET A 24 0.61 -10.53 4.57
CA MET A 24 1.17 -9.72 3.49
C MET A 24 1.69 -10.63 2.39
N LYS A 25 1.37 -10.29 1.13
CA LYS A 25 1.94 -10.95 -0.05
C LYS A 25 2.76 -9.93 -0.83
N LEU A 26 4.05 -10.19 -0.96
CA LEU A 26 4.96 -9.38 -1.76
C LEU A 26 5.15 -10.10 -3.09
N ILE A 27 4.59 -9.53 -4.15
CA ILE A 27 4.67 -10.09 -5.50
C ILE A 27 5.73 -9.30 -6.25
N ARG A 28 6.74 -10.00 -6.75
CA ARG A 28 7.81 -9.39 -7.53
C ARG A 28 7.28 -9.03 -8.92
N SER A 29 7.57 -7.81 -9.38
CA SER A 29 7.33 -7.40 -10.77
C SER A 29 8.13 -8.23 -11.76
N LYS A 30 7.76 -8.21 -13.04
CA LYS A 30 8.52 -8.91 -14.07
C LYS A 30 9.97 -8.37 -14.14
N PRO A 31 10.96 -9.20 -14.52
CA PRO A 31 12.35 -8.79 -14.57
C PRO A 31 12.61 -7.53 -15.40
N GLU A 32 11.85 -7.32 -16.49
CA GLU A 32 12.00 -6.15 -17.36
C GLU A 32 11.69 -4.82 -16.66
N PHE A 33 10.90 -4.86 -15.57
CA PHE A 33 10.50 -3.69 -14.79
C PHE A 33 11.18 -3.61 -13.42
N CYS A 34 12.11 -4.51 -13.11
CA CYS A 34 12.77 -4.52 -11.78
C CYS A 34 13.88 -3.49 -11.67
N LEU A 35 14.56 -3.17 -12.78
CA LEU A 35 15.64 -2.18 -12.86
C LEU A 35 15.45 -1.35 -14.11
N GLN A 36 15.67 -0.04 -13.99
CA GLN A 36 15.77 0.86 -15.13
C GLN A 36 17.26 1.06 -15.44
N GLY A 37 17.69 0.67 -16.64
CA GLY A 37 19.06 0.83 -17.09
C GLY A 37 19.27 0.29 -18.50
N ASP A 38 20.35 0.72 -19.15
CA ASP A 38 20.64 0.40 -20.55
C ASP A 38 21.10 -1.04 -20.77
N ALA A 39 21.50 -1.74 -19.70
CA ALA A 39 22.00 -3.10 -19.75
C ALA A 39 21.04 -4.11 -19.10
N GLY A 40 21.01 -5.33 -19.65
CA GLY A 40 20.14 -6.45 -19.24
C GLY A 40 20.55 -7.12 -17.94
N TYR A 41 20.58 -6.36 -16.84
CA TYR A 41 20.93 -6.89 -15.53
C TYR A 41 19.81 -7.75 -14.93
N LYS A 42 20.19 -8.85 -14.28
CA LYS A 42 19.26 -9.74 -13.57
C LYS A 42 19.29 -9.46 -12.08
N VAL A 43 18.14 -9.11 -11.50
CA VAL A 43 17.98 -9.01 -10.04
C VAL A 43 17.72 -10.39 -9.45
N VAL A 44 18.53 -10.79 -8.48
CA VAL A 44 18.32 -11.99 -7.65
C VAL A 44 18.10 -11.54 -6.21
N LEU A 45 17.05 -12.06 -5.58
CA LEU A 45 16.74 -11.78 -4.18
C LEU A 45 17.34 -12.89 -3.33
N GLU A 46 18.46 -12.63 -2.65
CA GLU A 46 19.12 -13.64 -1.82
C GLU A 46 18.48 -13.76 -0.43
N LYS A 47 18.26 -12.61 0.23
CA LYS A 47 17.69 -12.55 1.58
C LYS A 47 16.68 -11.41 1.67
N ILE A 48 15.50 -11.73 2.18
CA ILE A 48 14.41 -10.77 2.39
C ILE A 48 14.03 -10.84 3.87
N ASN A 49 14.24 -9.74 4.59
CA ASN A 49 13.90 -9.63 6.00
C ASN A 49 12.84 -8.55 6.19
N LEU A 50 11.81 -8.83 6.99
CA LEU A 50 10.82 -7.85 7.41
C LEU A 50 11.08 -7.48 8.87
N LEU A 51 11.37 -6.21 9.12
CA LEU A 51 11.55 -5.66 10.45
C LEU A 51 10.26 -4.97 10.88
N VAL A 52 9.64 -5.45 11.97
CA VAL A 52 8.39 -4.89 12.50
C VAL A 52 8.66 -4.29 13.88
N ARG A 53 8.19 -3.06 14.10
CA ARG A 53 8.29 -2.39 15.39
C ARG A 53 7.19 -2.90 16.33
N LYS A 54 7.57 -3.50 17.46
CA LYS A 54 6.66 -3.85 18.55
C LYS A 54 6.81 -2.85 19.69
N VAL A 55 5.70 -2.27 20.14
CA VAL A 55 5.68 -1.32 21.27
C VAL A 55 5.21 -2.05 22.52
N ARG A 56 5.92 -1.86 23.63
CA ARG A 56 5.49 -2.33 24.96
C ARG A 56 4.70 -1.22 25.64
N VAL A 57 3.45 -1.49 25.95
CA VAL A 57 2.53 -0.58 26.66
C VAL A 57 2.37 -1.02 28.11
N SER A 58 2.00 -0.09 28.98
CA SER A 58 1.76 -0.40 30.39
C SER A 58 0.56 -1.34 30.56
N PRO A 59 0.53 -2.18 31.62
CA PRO A 59 -0.56 -3.14 31.83
C PRO A 59 -1.95 -2.48 31.93
N GLY A 60 -2.04 -1.29 32.54
CA GLY A 60 -3.30 -0.55 32.65
C GLY A 60 -3.87 -0.13 31.30
N VAL A 61 -3.01 0.24 30.34
CA VAL A 61 -3.42 0.59 28.98
C VAL A 61 -3.92 -0.64 28.22
N ILE A 62 -3.26 -1.78 28.40
CA ILE A 62 -3.69 -3.05 27.79
C ILE A 62 -5.09 -3.44 28.30
N LEU A 63 -5.33 -3.36 29.61
CA LEU A 63 -6.63 -3.66 30.21
C LEU A 63 -7.71 -2.66 29.75
N GLY A 64 -7.35 -1.38 29.65
CA GLY A 64 -8.23 -0.35 29.10
C GLY A 64 -8.63 -0.62 27.66
N HIS A 65 -7.68 -1.03 26.81
CA HIS A 65 -7.97 -1.44 25.43
C HIS A 65 -8.88 -2.67 25.38
N ALA A 66 -8.65 -3.69 26.22
CA ALA A 66 -9.51 -4.87 26.27
C ALA A 66 -10.98 -4.50 26.59
N LYS A 67 -11.20 -3.68 27.62
CA LYS A 67 -12.55 -3.20 27.99
C LYS A 67 -13.19 -2.30 26.93
N ALA A 68 -12.40 -1.47 26.27
CA ALA A 68 -12.91 -0.63 25.18
C ALA A 68 -13.34 -1.48 23.97
N LEU A 69 -12.59 -2.55 23.66
CA LEU A 69 -12.86 -3.44 22.54
C LEU A 69 -14.09 -4.34 22.74
N GLU A 70 -14.55 -4.53 23.97
CA GLU A 70 -15.84 -5.17 24.27
C GLU A 70 -17.03 -4.33 23.77
N ASN A 71 -16.88 -3.00 23.77
CA ASN A 71 -17.96 -2.06 23.45
C ASN A 71 -17.84 -1.41 22.06
N ASP A 72 -16.62 -1.11 21.60
CA ASP A 72 -16.38 -0.48 20.29
C ASP A 72 -15.26 -1.18 19.51
N LYS A 73 -15.28 -1.04 18.19
CA LYS A 73 -14.31 -1.64 17.28
C LYS A 73 -13.15 -0.69 17.04
N ALA A 74 -11.94 -1.24 16.96
CA ALA A 74 -10.77 -0.48 16.51
C ALA A 74 -10.91 -0.10 15.04
N LYS A 75 -10.99 1.20 14.76
CA LYS A 75 -11.07 1.75 13.40
C LYS A 75 -9.68 2.17 12.93
N TYR A 76 -9.31 1.74 11.73
CA TYR A 76 -8.08 2.15 11.06
C TYR A 76 -8.43 2.89 9.77
N PRO A 77 -8.29 4.24 9.75
CA PRO A 77 -8.55 5.01 8.55
C PRO A 77 -7.60 4.58 7.43
N LEU A 78 -8.17 4.24 6.27
CA LEU A 78 -7.40 3.79 5.10
C LEU A 78 -7.61 4.77 3.94
N ASN A 79 -6.52 5.43 3.53
CA ASN A 79 -6.50 6.22 2.31
C ASN A 79 -6.00 5.32 1.18
N ARG A 80 -6.94 4.80 0.37
CA ARG A 80 -6.60 3.93 -0.75
C ARG A 80 -6.02 4.71 -1.91
N VAL A 81 -4.86 4.29 -2.41
CA VAL A 81 -4.27 4.80 -3.64
C VAL A 81 -4.47 3.77 -4.73
N LEU A 82 -5.16 4.15 -5.81
CA LEU A 82 -5.47 3.25 -6.92
C LEU A 82 -4.90 3.83 -8.21
N CYS A 83 -4.03 3.05 -8.86
CA CYS A 83 -3.49 3.37 -10.17
C CYS A 83 -4.27 2.60 -11.23
N LYS A 84 -4.83 3.33 -12.21
CA LYS A 84 -5.40 2.75 -13.44
C LYS A 84 -4.57 3.23 -14.61
N VAL A 85 -4.19 2.29 -15.48
CA VAL A 85 -3.41 2.57 -16.68
C VAL A 85 -4.32 2.35 -17.88
N TYR A 86 -4.34 3.33 -18.79
CA TYR A 86 -5.08 3.27 -20.04
C TYR A 86 -4.13 3.57 -21.19
N SER A 87 -4.28 2.84 -22.29
CA SER A 87 -3.48 3.05 -23.49
C SER A 87 -4.18 4.06 -24.40
N VAL A 88 -3.50 5.19 -24.66
CA VAL A 88 -4.02 6.23 -25.55
C VAL A 88 -3.37 6.05 -26.94
N PRO A 89 -4.16 5.92 -28.03
CA PRO A 89 -3.61 5.78 -29.37
C PRO A 89 -2.82 7.02 -29.81
N LYS A 90 -1.72 6.80 -30.56
CA LYS A 90 -0.94 7.89 -31.15
C LYS A 90 -1.82 8.74 -32.09
N ARG A 91 -1.61 10.06 -32.06
CA ARG A 91 -2.40 11.08 -32.79
C ARG A 91 -3.87 11.20 -32.37
N SER A 92 -4.26 10.65 -31.22
CA SER A 92 -5.58 10.97 -30.66
C SER A 92 -5.57 12.37 -30.02
N MET A 93 -6.53 13.21 -30.40
CA MET A 93 -6.79 14.51 -29.75
C MET A 93 -7.73 14.40 -28.55
N LEU A 94 -8.50 13.31 -28.46
CA LEU A 94 -9.51 13.12 -27.42
C LEU A 94 -9.53 11.65 -26.99
N PHE A 95 -9.40 11.42 -25.69
CA PHE A 95 -9.58 10.10 -25.09
C PHE A 95 -10.58 10.22 -23.95
N VAL A 96 -11.72 9.57 -24.10
CA VAL A 96 -12.78 9.55 -23.08
C VAL A 96 -12.85 8.14 -22.52
N GLN A 97 -12.76 8.04 -21.19
CA GLN A 97 -12.92 6.79 -20.47
C GLN A 97 -13.98 6.98 -19.39
N ASP A 98 -15.09 6.27 -19.54
CA ASP A 98 -16.16 6.30 -18.55
C ASP A 98 -15.86 5.36 -17.39
N ASN A 99 -16.50 5.63 -16.24
CA ASN A 99 -16.48 4.79 -15.05
C ASN A 99 -15.06 4.48 -14.53
N ILE A 100 -14.18 5.48 -14.57
CA ILE A 100 -12.80 5.37 -14.05
C ILE A 100 -12.80 5.00 -12.56
N PHE A 101 -13.81 5.37 -11.78
CA PHE A 101 -13.94 4.94 -10.39
C PHE A 101 -15.33 4.32 -10.19
N VAL A 102 -15.37 3.08 -9.70
CA VAL A 102 -16.61 2.37 -9.39
C VAL A 102 -16.77 2.36 -7.87
N ALA A 103 -17.93 2.81 -7.39
CA ALA A 103 -18.34 2.91 -5.98
C ALA A 103 -17.58 3.91 -5.08
N GLN A 104 -16.25 4.02 -5.19
CA GLN A 104 -15.48 4.94 -4.34
C GLN A 104 -15.17 6.26 -5.06
N ILE A 105 -15.62 7.37 -4.48
CA ILE A 105 -15.31 8.72 -5.00
C ILE A 105 -13.90 9.11 -4.52
N PRO A 106 -12.96 9.41 -5.43
CA PRO A 106 -11.61 9.82 -5.05
C PRO A 106 -11.61 11.22 -4.44
N LYS A 107 -10.77 11.44 -3.42
CA LYS A 107 -10.51 12.78 -2.87
C LYS A 107 -9.56 13.61 -3.72
N ARG A 108 -8.69 12.94 -4.48
CA ARG A 108 -7.66 13.54 -5.33
C ARG A 108 -7.44 12.64 -6.54
N ILE A 109 -7.34 13.25 -7.71
CA ILE A 109 -6.99 12.59 -8.96
C ILE A 109 -5.66 13.19 -9.43
N ILE A 110 -4.71 12.32 -9.78
CA ILE A 110 -3.44 12.71 -10.40
C ILE A 110 -3.40 12.01 -11.74
N VAL A 111 -3.18 12.77 -12.80
CA VAL A 111 -3.07 12.26 -14.17
C VAL A 111 -1.61 12.40 -14.60
N GLY A 112 -1.01 11.29 -15.03
CA GLY A 112 0.33 11.27 -15.62
C GLY A 112 0.25 10.71 -17.02
N CYS A 113 0.79 11.44 -17.99
CA CYS A 113 0.97 10.97 -19.36
C CYS A 113 2.44 10.56 -19.54
N VAL A 114 2.66 9.40 -20.14
CA VAL A 114 3.97 8.86 -20.48
C VAL A 114 3.96 8.49 -21.97
N ASP A 115 5.08 8.67 -22.67
CA ASP A 115 5.28 8.31 -24.09
C ASP A 115 5.97 6.94 -24.22
#